data_AF-A0A7Y4ZF87-F1
#
_entry.id   AF-A0A7Y4ZF87-F1
#
_cell.length_a   1.000
_cell.length_b   1.000
_cell.length_c   1.000
_cell.angle_alpha   90.00
_cell.angle_beta   90.00
_cell.angle_gamma   90.00
#
_symmetry.space_group_name_H-M   'P 1'
#
loop_
_entity.id
_entity.type
_entity.pdbx_description
1 polymer ?
#
loop_
_entity_poly.entity_id
_entity_poly.type
_entity_poly.pdbx_seq_one_letter_code
_entity_poly.pdbx_strand_id
1 'polypeptide(L)'
;MSFGRNPHVAKAEAEELKAATAKDAKAMELAWREAARQWERAADREKDGKRRTEYAAKAEAARANADGGEAPADTDESASEPAPPVDKLLVN
;
A
#
# COMPACT_ATOMS: atom_id res chain seq x y z
N MET A 1 17.38 -13.38 -11.10
CA MET A 1 17.93 -12.84 -9.84
C MET A 1 18.04 -11.32 -9.97
N SER A 2 17.17 -10.53 -9.32
CA SER A 2 17.28 -9.06 -9.28
C SER A 2 17.16 -8.58 -7.84
N PHE A 3 18.24 -8.71 -7.08
CA PHE A 3 18.32 -8.36 -5.65
C PHE A 3 18.52 -6.85 -5.38
N GLY A 4 18.23 -5.99 -6.36
CA GLY A 4 18.32 -4.53 -6.23
C GLY A 4 17.02 -3.80 -6.57
N ARG A 5 15.91 -4.51 -6.79
CA ARG A 5 14.61 -3.91 -7.08
C ARG A 5 13.77 -3.85 -5.82
N ASN A 6 13.10 -2.72 -5.65
CA ASN A 6 12.25 -2.43 -4.52
C ASN A 6 11.14 -3.51 -4.40
N PRO A 7 11.12 -4.32 -3.32
CA PRO A 7 10.20 -5.45 -3.21
C PRO A 7 8.74 -5.01 -3.07
N HIS A 8 8.50 -3.74 -2.74
CA HIS A 8 7.16 -3.17 -2.64
C HIS A 8 6.54 -2.92 -4.02
N VAL A 9 7.35 -2.67 -5.05
CA VAL A 9 6.88 -2.46 -6.43
C VAL A 9 6.20 -3.72 -6.96
N ALA A 10 6.82 -4.88 -6.80
CA ALA A 10 6.24 -6.15 -7.23
C ALA A 10 4.95 -6.49 -6.47
N LYS A 11 4.86 -6.12 -5.18
CA LYS A 11 3.64 -6.26 -4.39
C LYS A 11 2.55 -5.31 -4.87
N ALA A 12 2.90 -4.05 -5.14
CA ALA A 12 1.96 -3.06 -5.64
C ALA A 12 1.36 -3.48 -6.99
N GLU A 13 2.20 -3.91 -7.94
CA GLU A 13 1.77 -4.42 -9.25
C GLU A 13 0.87 -5.67 -9.13
N ALA A 14 1.15 -6.55 -8.16
CA ALA A 14 0.30 -7.71 -7.91
C ALA A 14 -1.09 -7.33 -7.39
N GLU A 15 -1.18 -6.36 -6.47
CA GLU A 15 -2.47 -5.87 -5.97
C GLU A 15 -3.23 -5.06 -7.03
N GLU A 16 -2.56 -4.27 -7.89
CA GLU A 16 -3.20 -3.61 -9.03
C GLU A 16 -3.81 -4.62 -10.00
N LEU A 17 -3.07 -5.69 -10.32
CA LEU A 17 -3.57 -6.76 -11.19
C LEU A 17 -4.76 -7.49 -10.55
N LYS A 18 -4.69 -7.72 -9.24
CA LYS A 18 -5.80 -8.30 -8.48
C LYS A 18 -7.03 -7.40 -8.50
N ALA A 19 -6.85 -6.09 -8.35
CA ALA A 19 -7.95 -5.12 -8.45
C ALA A 19 -8.56 -5.13 -9.86
N ALA A 20 -7.73 -5.10 -10.91
CA ALA A 20 -8.19 -5.15 -12.30
C ALA A 20 -8.91 -6.45 -12.69
N THR A 21 -8.60 -7.56 -12.00
CA THR A 21 -9.21 -8.88 -12.26
C THR A 21 -10.31 -9.24 -11.27
N ALA A 22 -10.51 -8.43 -10.23
CA ALA A 22 -11.57 -8.62 -9.25
C ALA A 22 -12.94 -8.42 -9.91
N LYS A 23 -13.85 -9.36 -9.66
CA LYS A 23 -15.25 -9.30 -10.12
C LYS A 23 -16.17 -8.59 -9.14
N ASP A 24 -15.74 -8.48 -7.89
CA ASP A 24 -16.47 -7.86 -6.80
C ASP A 24 -15.94 -6.43 -6.60
N ALA A 25 -16.85 -5.46 -6.59
CA ALA A 25 -16.52 -4.04 -6.44
C ALA A 25 -15.79 -3.77 -5.11
N LYS A 26 -16.18 -4.45 -4.02
CA LYS A 26 -15.55 -4.26 -2.72
C LYS A 26 -14.15 -4.88 -2.67
N ALA A 27 -13.97 -6.04 -3.30
CA ALA A 27 -12.65 -6.66 -3.44
C ALA A 27 -11.72 -5.84 -4.34
N MET A 28 -12.26 -5.24 -5.40
CA MET A 28 -11.56 -4.32 -6.28
C MET A 28 -11.09 -3.06 -5.52
N GLU A 29 -11.99 -2.40 -4.79
CA GLU A 29 -11.69 -1.22 -3.97
C GLU A 29 -10.58 -1.50 -2.94
N LEU A 30 -10.71 -2.60 -2.19
CA LEU A 30 -9.71 -2.99 -1.19
C LEU A 30 -8.34 -3.27 -1.84
N ALA A 31 -8.32 -3.99 -2.96
CA ALA A 31 -7.08 -4.26 -3.69
C ALA A 31 -6.44 -2.97 -4.23
N TRP A 32 -7.23 -2.01 -4.73
CA TRP A 32 -6.72 -0.69 -5.14
C TRP A 32 -6.14 0.10 -3.96
N ARG A 33 -6.78 0.07 -2.79
CA ARG A 33 -6.25 0.70 -1.56
C ARG A 33 -4.94 0.06 -1.11
N GLU A 34 -4.86 -1.26 -1.14
CA GLU A 34 -3.63 -1.99 -0.80
C GLU A 34 -2.50 -1.70 -1.80
N ALA A 35 -2.80 -1.66 -3.10
CA ALA A 35 -1.86 -1.27 -4.15
C ALA A 35 -1.30 0.14 -3.89
N ALA A 36 -2.16 1.11 -3.55
CA ALA A 36 -1.74 2.46 -3.23
C ALA A 36 -0.73 2.51 -2.07
N ARG A 37 -1.01 1.79 -0.98
CA ARG A 37 -0.11 1.73 0.18
C ARG A 37 1.24 1.11 -0.16
N GLN A 38 1.26 0.08 -1.01
CA GLN A 38 2.52 -0.54 -1.42
C GLN A 38 3.32 0.38 -2.34
N TRP A 39 2.67 1.16 -3.21
CA TRP A 39 3.33 2.18 -4.02
C TRP A 39 3.94 3.30 -3.18
N GLU A 40 3.28 3.74 -2.11
CA GLU A 40 3.87 4.72 -1.18
C GLU A 40 5.10 4.16 -0.47
N ARG A 41 5.01 2.94 0.07
CA ARG A 41 6.17 2.26 0.67
C ARG A 41 7.29 2.05 -0.35
N ALA A 42 6.94 1.82 -1.61
CA ALA A 42 7.92 1.77 -2.69
C ALA A 42 8.57 3.15 -2.90
N ALA A 43 7.79 4.22 -2.99
CA ALA A 43 8.28 5.59 -3.14
C ALA A 43 9.23 5.99 -2.00
N ASP A 44 8.89 5.67 -0.75
CA ASP A 44 9.69 6.03 0.42
C ASP A 44 11.03 5.29 0.50
N ARG A 45 11.06 4.05 0.02
CA ARG A 45 12.28 3.24 0.01
C ARG A 45 13.16 3.48 -1.22
N GLU A 46 12.63 4.14 -2.25
CA GLU A 46 13.34 4.45 -3.48
C GLU A 46 14.28 5.64 -3.30
N LYS A 47 15.50 5.51 -3.85
CA LYS A 47 16.55 6.53 -3.77
C LYS A 47 16.58 7.42 -5.01
N ASP A 48 16.06 6.91 -6.14
CA ASP A 48 15.93 7.68 -7.37
C ASP A 48 14.70 8.60 -7.29
N GLY A 49 14.93 9.91 -7.32
CA GLY A 49 13.86 10.91 -7.26
C GLY A 49 12.82 10.79 -8.37
N LYS A 50 13.20 10.36 -9.58
CA LYS A 50 12.26 10.16 -10.68
C LYS A 50 11.32 8.98 -10.41
N ARG A 51 11.88 7.85 -10.00
CA ARG A 51 11.09 6.66 -9.66
C ARG A 51 10.22 6.91 -8.43
N ARG A 52 10.71 7.67 -7.45
CA ARG A 52 9.91 8.08 -6.31
C ARG A 52 8.67 8.86 -6.74
N THR A 53 8.80 9.82 -7.67
CA THR A 53 7.65 10.55 -8.20
C THR A 53 6.72 9.66 -9.03
N GLU A 54 7.25 8.73 -9.81
CA GLU A 54 6.44 7.75 -10.55
C GLU A 54 5.63 6.87 -9.59
N TYR A 55 6.25 6.36 -8.52
CA TYR A 55 5.57 5.54 -7.52
C TYR A 55 4.52 6.33 -6.75
N ALA A 56 4.78 7.59 -6.39
CA ALA A 56 3.79 8.46 -5.78
C ALA A 56 2.58 8.70 -6.70
N ALA A 57 2.81 8.95 -8.00
CA ALA A 57 1.74 9.12 -8.98
C ALA A 57 0.90 7.84 -9.15
N LYS A 58 1.53 6.66 -9.11
CA LYS A 58 0.82 5.38 -9.14
C LYS A 58 -0.02 5.15 -7.87
N ALA A 59 0.50 5.53 -6.71
CA ALA A 59 -0.28 5.46 -5.46
C ALA A 59 -1.55 6.32 -5.53
N GLU A 60 -1.42 7.54 -6.05
CA GLU A 60 -2.54 8.47 -6.23
C GLU A 60 -3.56 7.93 -7.25
N ALA A 61 -3.10 7.41 -8.38
CA ALA A 61 -3.96 6.77 -9.37
C ALA A 61 -4.72 5.57 -8.78
N ALA A 62 -4.05 4.72 -7.99
CA ALA A 62 -4.68 3.59 -7.32
C ALA A 62 -5.76 4.04 -6.32
N ARG A 63 -5.53 5.12 -5.55
CA ARG A 63 -6.57 5.70 -4.69
C ARG A 63 -7.77 6.23 -5.47
N ALA A 64 -7.52 6.96 -6.55
CA ALA A 64 -8.59 7.46 -7.41
C ALA A 64 -9.45 6.32 -7.99
N ASN A 65 -8.83 5.19 -8.34
CA ASN A 65 -9.55 3.99 -8.79
C ASN A 65 -10.34 3.31 -7.65
N ALA A 66 -9.87 3.36 -6.41
CA ALA A 66 -10.62 2.87 -5.25
C ALA A 66 -11.83 3.77 -4.94
N ASP A 67 -11.64 5.09 -4.93
CA ASP A 67 -12.68 6.05 -4.56
C ASP A 67 -13.78 6.22 -5.62
N GLY A 68 -13.50 5.88 -6.88
CA GLY A 68 -14.48 5.88 -7.97
C GLY A 68 -15.58 4.80 -7.87
N GLY A 69 -15.51 3.91 -6.88
CA GLY A 69 -16.49 2.85 -6.62
C GLY A 69 -17.32 3.10 -5.35
N GLU A 70 -18.13 4.15 -5.32
CA GLU A 70 -19.24 4.41 -4.36
C GLU A 70 -19.03 4.02 -2.86
N ALA A 71 -18.30 4.88 -2.14
CA ALA A 71 -18.59 5.46 -0.81
C ALA A 71 -18.73 4.57 0.47
N PRO A 72 -18.64 5.19 1.66
CA PRO A 72 -17.56 5.02 2.64
C PRO A 72 -17.92 4.01 3.74
N ALA A 73 -16.98 3.15 4.11
CA ALA A 73 -17.07 2.39 5.35
C ALA A 73 -15.70 2.41 6.05
N ASP A 74 -15.67 3.26 7.07
CA ASP A 74 -14.93 3.12 8.33
C ASP A 74 -13.58 2.40 8.36
N THR A 75 -12.62 3.15 8.90
CA THR A 75 -11.48 2.68 9.69
C THR A 75 -10.44 1.84 8.94
N ASP A 76 -9.33 2.48 8.61
CA ASP A 76 -8.06 1.80 8.80
C ASP A 76 -7.02 2.80 9.27
N GLU A 77 -7.05 3.00 10.59
CA GLU A 77 -5.87 3.35 11.38
C GLU A 77 -4.84 2.20 11.27
N SER A 78 -4.32 1.96 10.06
CA SER A 78 -3.08 1.21 9.85
C SER A 78 -2.01 2.19 9.39
N ALA A 79 -1.77 3.19 10.25
CA ALA A 79 -0.42 3.66 10.50
C ALA A 79 0.38 2.45 10.99
N SER A 80 0.93 1.70 10.03
CA SER A 80 1.87 0.63 10.27
C SER A 80 3.20 1.26 10.70
N GLU A 81 3.26 1.77 11.93
CA GLU A 81 4.50 2.12 12.60
C GLU A 81 4.98 0.89 13.39
N PRO A 82 6.16 0.31 13.07
CA PRO A 82 6.66 -0.83 13.81
C PRO A 82 7.55 -0.39 15.00
N ALA A 83 7.27 -1.01 16.17
CA ALA A 83 8.17 -1.31 17.32
C ALA A 83 8.29 -0.26 18.46
N PRO A 84 8.75 -0.63 19.70
CA PRO A 84 9.22 -1.95 20.21
C PRO A 84 8.53 -2.43 21.52
N PRO A 85 8.85 -3.66 22.03
CA PRO A 85 8.26 -4.19 23.27
C PRO A 85 9.00 -3.66 24.51
N VAL A 86 8.26 -3.27 25.55
CA VAL A 86 8.83 -3.05 26.88
C VAL A 86 8.22 -4.02 27.89
N ASP A 87 9.03 -5.03 28.19
CA ASP A 87 8.98 -5.90 29.34
C ASP A 87 9.03 -5.11 30.67
N LYS A 88 8.38 -5.69 31.69
CA LYS A 88 8.60 -5.56 33.15
C LYS A 88 8.16 -4.29 33.89
N LEU A 89 7.20 -4.48 34.80
CA LEU A 89 7.33 -4.26 36.26
C LEU A 89 6.00 -4.70 36.91
N LEU A 90 5.90 -5.93 37.43
CA LEU A 90 6.11 -6.24 38.85
C LEU A 90 5.50 -5.17 39.77
N VAL A 91 4.27 -5.40 40.23
CA VAL A 91 3.79 -4.86 41.51
C VAL A 91 3.12 -6.00 42.27
N ASN A 92 3.64 -6.19 43.47
CA ASN A 92 3.34 -7.22 44.47
C ASN A 92 1.89 -7.21 44.94
#